data_AF-A0A7W8XE84-F1
#
_entry.id   AF-A0A7W8XE84-F1
#
_cell.length_a   1.000
_cell.length_b   1.000
_cell.length_c   1.000
_cell.angle_alpha   90.00
_cell.angle_beta   90.00
_cell.angle_gamma   90.00
#
_symmetry.space_group_name_H-M   'P 1'
#
loop_
_entity.id
_entity.type
_entity.pdbx_description
1 polymer ?
#
loop_
_entity_poly.entity_id
_entity_poly.type
_entity_poly.pdbx_seq_one_letter_code
_entity_poly.pdbx_strand_id
1 'polypeptide(L)' 'MEARTLSRTKTPTKEITLERLGEMLLFAAKLVDRKGPIAQPILDRCEREYLAAKLKQESKGGSQVDRVKKMLEARA' A
#
# COMPACT_ATOMS: atom_id res chain seq x y z
N MET A 1 30.15 20.25 -24.75
CA MET A 1 29.60 20.01 -23.40
C MET A 1 28.49 18.98 -23.54
N GLU A 2 28.79 17.70 -23.32
CA GLU A 2 27.80 16.62 -23.46
C GLU A 2 27.10 16.39 -22.12
N ALA A 3 25.79 16.62 -22.11
CA ALA A 3 24.94 16.37 -20.95
C ALA A 3 24.79 14.86 -20.74
N ARG A 4 25.50 14.31 -19.76
CA ARG A 4 25.31 12.94 -19.27
C ARG A 4 23.88 12.78 -18.76
N THR A 5 23.05 12.08 -19.53
CA THR A 5 21.74 11.59 -19.09
C THR A 5 21.96 10.57 -17.99
N LEU A 6 21.70 10.94 -16.73
CA LEU A 6 21.64 9.97 -15.63
C LEU A 6 20.44 9.04 -15.86
N SER A 7 20.74 7.82 -16.30
CA SER A 7 19.81 6.71 -16.37
C SER A 7 19.22 6.45 -14.98
N ARG A 8 17.96 6.84 -14.75
CA ARG A 8 17.22 6.50 -13.54
C ARG A 8 17.09 4.98 -13.45
N THR A 9 17.95 4.35 -12.66
CA THR A 9 17.88 2.92 -12.35
C THR A 9 16.50 2.63 -11.78
N LYS A 10 15.67 1.90 -12.54
CA LYS A 10 14.40 1.37 -12.04
C LYS A 10 14.76 0.31 -11.00
N THR A 11 14.76 0.69 -9.72
CA THR A 11 14.87 -0.26 -8.61
C THR A 11 13.77 -1.30 -8.80
N PRO A 12 14.06 -2.61 -8.71
CA PRO A 12 13.03 -3.64 -8.80
C PRO A 12 11.98 -3.35 -7.73
N THR A 13 10.76 -3.02 -8.17
CA THR A 13 9.61 -2.81 -7.30
C THR A 13 9.21 -4.16 -6.74
N LYS A 14 9.89 -4.56 -5.66
CA LYS A 14 9.42 -5.64 -4.80
C LYS A 14 7.99 -5.25 -4.40
N GLU A 15 7.01 -6.10 -4.73
CA GLU A 15 5.63 -5.85 -4.35
C GLU A 15 5.58 -5.70 -2.82
N ILE A 16 5.29 -4.50 -2.33
CA ILE A 16 5.16 -4.24 -0.91
C ILE A 16 3.83 -4.84 -0.47
N THR A 17 3.88 -5.81 0.45
CA THR A 17 2.68 -6.45 0.96
C THR A 17 1.90 -5.52 1.89
N LEU A 18 0.62 -5.81 2.14
CA LEU A 18 -0.20 -4.99 3.03
C LEU A 18 0.36 -4.96 4.46
N GLU A 19 0.90 -6.10 4.93
CA GLU A 19 1.54 -6.21 6.24
C GLU A 19 2.72 -5.25 6.34
N ARG A 20 3.57 -5.19 5.31
CA ARG A 20 4.72 -4.29 5.30
C ARG A 20 4.31 -2.81 5.27
N LEU A 21 3.25 -2.47 4.55
CA LEU A 21 2.67 -1.12 4.60
C LEU A 21 2.14 -0.79 5.99
N GLY A 22 1.54 -1.75 6.69
CA GLY A 22 1.11 -1.61 8.08
C GLY A 22 2.27 -1.33 9.03
N GLU A 23 3.39 -2.05 8.90
CA GLU A 23 4.61 -1.79 9.69
C GLU A 23 5.16 -0.38 9.43
N MET A 24 5.16 0.06 8.16
CA MET A 24 5.59 1.41 7.78
C MET A 24 4.68 2.49 8.39
N LEU A 25 3.36 2.25 8.41
CA LEU A 25 2.39 3.15 9.02
C LEU A 25 2.65 3.33 10.52
N LEU A 26 2.85 2.22 11.25
CA LEU A 26 3.19 2.24 12.67
C LEU A 26 4.52 2.96 12.93
N PHE A 27 5.51 2.78 12.05
CA PHE A 27 6.77 3.50 12.15
C PHE A 27 6.59 5.01 11.93
N ALA A 28 5.80 5.41 10.94
CA ALA A 28 5.53 6.82 10.66
C ALA A 28 4.76 7.49 11.81
N ALA A 29 3.82 6.80 12.46
CA ALA A 29 3.14 7.31 13.64
C ALA A 29 4.11 7.58 14.80
N LYS A 30 5.00 6.61 15.10
CA LYS A 30 6.08 6.78 16.09
C LYS A 30 7.04 7.92 15.73
N LEU A 31 7.21 8.20 14.44
CA LEU A 31 8.05 9.31 13.98
C LEU A 31 7.37 10.66 14.27
N VAL A 32 6.05 10.77 14.05
CA VAL A 32 5.25 11.95 14.42
C VAL A 32 5.28 12.17 15.92
N ASP A 33 5.15 11.13 16.75
CA ASP A 33 5.24 11.26 18.21
C ASP A 33 6.58 11.87 18.65
N ARG A 34 7.67 11.54 17.94
CA ARG A 34 9.03 11.98 18.29
C ARG A 34 9.44 13.32 17.68
N LYS A 35 8.98 13.62 16.47
CA LYS A 35 9.40 14.79 15.69
C LYS A 35 8.31 15.85 15.61
N GLY A 36 7.12 15.55 16.08
CA GLY A 36 5.95 16.41 16.00
C GLY A 36 5.40 16.53 14.57
N PRO A 37 4.62 17.59 14.30
CA PRO A 37 3.87 17.76 13.05
C PRO A 37 4.73 17.76 11.77
N ILE A 38 6.04 18.02 11.86
CA ILE A 38 6.93 18.00 10.70
C ILE A 38 7.00 16.62 10.02
N ALA A 39 6.74 15.54 10.77
CA ALA A 39 6.73 14.18 10.22
C ALA A 39 5.34 13.75 9.73
N GLN A 40 4.29 14.54 9.95
CA GLN A 40 2.92 14.24 9.54
C GLN A 40 2.81 13.87 8.04
N PRO A 41 3.48 14.56 7.10
CA PRO A 41 3.39 14.22 5.69
C PRO A 41 3.86 12.78 5.36
N ILE A 42 4.75 12.21 6.18
CA ILE A 42 5.23 10.84 6.01
C ILE A 42 4.14 9.85 6.43
N LEU A 43 3.46 10.14 7.55
CA LEU A 43 2.33 9.34 8.04
C LEU A 43 1.19 9.35 7.03
N ASP A 44 0.79 10.54 6.55
CA ASP A 44 -0.30 10.70 5.58
C ASP A 44 -0.02 9.92 4.28
N ARG A 45 1.24 9.92 3.83
CA ARG A 45 1.64 9.16 2.65
C ARG A 45 1.52 7.65 2.90
N CYS A 46 2.04 7.16 4.03
CA CYS A 46 1.95 5.73 4.37
C CYS A 46 0.49 5.28 4.51
N GLU A 47 -0.38 6.12 5.08
CA GLU A 47 -1.80 5.85 5.22
C GLU A 47 -2.48 5.71 3.85
N ARG A 48 -2.22 6.64 2.93
CA ARG A 48 -2.75 6.57 1.57
C ARG A 48 -2.32 5.31 0.83
N GLU A 49 -1.04 4.95 0.94
CA GLU A 49 -0.50 3.73 0.30
C GLU A 49 -1.12 2.46 0.91
N TYR A 50 -1.27 2.41 2.24
CA TYR A 50 -1.93 1.31 2.94
C TYR A 50 -3.40 1.15 2.53
N LEU A 51 -4.17 2.24 2.51
CA LEU A 51 -5.59 2.21 2.12
C LEU A 51 -5.74 1.80 0.66
N ALA A 52 -4.88 2.28 -0.24
CA ALA A 52 -4.89 1.87 -1.63
C ALA A 52 -4.56 0.38 -1.80
N ALA A 53 -3.62 -0.15 -1.02
CA ALA A 53 -3.29 -1.57 -1.03
C ALA A 53 -4.41 -2.44 -0.44
N LYS A 54 -5.03 -1.99 0.66
CA LYS A 54 -6.17 -2.66 1.28
C LYS A 54 -7.36 -2.74 0.32
N LEU A 55 -7.71 -1.62 -0.31
CA LEU A 55 -8.77 -1.57 -1.33
C LEU A 55 -8.47 -2.52 -2.49
N LYS A 56 -7.22 -2.56 -2.97
CA LYS A 56 -6.78 -3.49 -4.02
C LYS A 56 -6.86 -4.95 -3.57
N GLN A 57 -6.54 -5.26 -2.31
CA GLN A 57 -6.65 -6.61 -1.78
C GLN A 57 -8.11 -7.05 -1.64
N GLU A 58 -8.99 -6.16 -1.18
CA GLU A 58 -10.44 -6.39 -1.09
C GLU A 58 -11.06 -6.62 -2.47
N SER A 59 -10.64 -5.84 -3.48
CA SER A 59 -11.13 -5.98 -4.85
C SER A 59 -10.50 -7.15 -5.62
N LYS A 60 -9.21 -7.49 -5.40
CA LYS A 60 -8.59 -8.71 -5.93
C LYS A 60 -9.13 -9.98 -5.28
N GLY A 61 -9.59 -9.88 -4.04
CA GLY A 61 -10.20 -11.00 -3.34
C GLY A 61 -11.49 -11.48 -4.01
N GLY A 62 -12.24 -10.62 -4.72
CA GLY A 62 -13.68 -10.79 -4.87
C GLY A 62 -14.32 -10.78 -3.48
N SER A 63 -15.36 -9.97 -3.26
CA SER A 63 -15.92 -9.93 -1.92
C SER A 63 -16.25 -11.35 -1.48
N GLN A 64 -16.00 -11.70 -0.22
CA GLN A 64 -16.30 -13.05 0.27
C GLN A 64 -17.77 -13.41 -0.03
N VAL A 65 -18.62 -12.38 -0.08
CA VAL A 65 -20.01 -12.41 -0.56
C VAL A 65 -20.13 -12.78 -2.03
N ASP A 66 -19.31 -12.24 -2.94
CA ASP A 66 -19.28 -12.62 -4.36
C ASP A 66 -18.82 -14.07 -4.56
N ARG A 67 -17.87 -14.55 -3.75
CA ARG A 67 -17.47 -15.97 -3.76
C ARG A 67 -18.59 -16.87 -3.26
N VAL A 68 -19.28 -16.46 -2.19
CA VAL A 68 -20.42 -17.20 -1.63
C VAL A 68 -21.60 -17.21 -2.61
N LYS A 69 -21.90 -16.07 -3.27
CA LYS A 69 -22.92 -15.99 -4.33
C LYS A 69 -22.60 -16.94 -5.48
N LYS A 70 -21.37 -16.92 -6.01
CA LYS A 70 -20.96 -17.86 -7.06
C LYS A 70 -21.07 -19.33 -6.63
N MET A 71 -20.77 -19.66 -5.37
CA MET A 71 -20.95 -21.02 -4.88
C MET A 71 -22.41 -21.44 -4.74
N LEU A 72 -23.31 -20.51 -4.39
CA LEU A 72 -24.74 -20.76 -4.31
C LEU A 72 -25.37 -20.89 -5.70
N GLU A 73 -24.99 -20.04 -6.65
CA GLU A 73 -25.45 -20.09 -8.05
C GLU A 73 -24.98 -21.36 -8.77
N ALA A 74 -23.83 -21.92 -8.43
CA ALA A 74 -23.32 -23.16 -9.03
C ALA A 74 -24.01 -24.44 -8.51
N ARG A 75 -24.88 -24.35 -7.51
CA ARG A 75 -25.62 -25.48 -6.90
C ARG A 75 -27.12 -25.48 -7.23
N ALA A 76 -27.60 -24.51 -8.01
CA ALA A 76 -28.97 -24.42 -8.53
C ALA A 76 -29.00 -24.86 -9.99
#